data_AF-A0A957LIH4-F1
#
_entry.id   AF-A0A957LIH4-F1
#
_cell.length_a   1.000
_cell.length_b   1.000
_cell.length_c   1.000
_cell.angle_alpha   90.00
_cell.angle_beta   90.00
_cell.angle_gamma   90.00
#
_symmetry.space_group_name_H-M   'P 1'
#
loop_
_entity.id
_entity.type
_entity.pdbx_description
1 polymer ?
#
loop_
_entity_poly.entity_id
_entity_poly.type
_entity_poly.pdbx_seq_one_letter_code
_entity_poly.pdbx_strand_id
1 'polypeptide(L)'
;MAGLLIKELLMRGDVHRCLICVPGSLSDQWQDELWFKFQLQFEILSREMVENTVSGNPFAEKDLLIIRLDQVARSEELQAKLQRSDWDMVIVDEAHKMSASYWGGELKQTKRYKLGQLLGNITRHLLLMTATPHNGKEEDFQQFLALLDNDRFEGRFRGHETHQVDVSDIMRRMVKENLLKFDGRPLFPERRAYTAEYNLSNVEMELYHAVSEYVREGFDRAERQLDGQRRGTVGFALTVLQRRLASSPEAIYQSLIRRRERLIKRLKEIEQQQHQLPDRQHLAGTILDHRHLAGTTGDFILSADDLEDMEDLPAEELEEFEETILDSATAALTIQELREEIETLRQLEQQAHKVRYGPHDRKWQQLATLLQDDTHMVDSDGHRRKIVIFTEHRDTLNYLHENIATLFGQEDTIVRIEGRMRRAE
;
A
#
# COMPACT_ATOMS: atom_id res chain seq x y z
N MET A 1 5.52 7.38 -22.33
CA MET A 1 4.83 8.48 -23.05
C MET A 1 5.43 9.82 -22.68
N ALA A 2 5.53 10.15 -21.38
CA ALA A 2 6.15 11.39 -20.89
C ALA A 2 7.53 11.71 -21.50
N GLY A 3 8.47 10.76 -21.52
CA GLY A 3 9.81 11.03 -22.09
C GLY A 3 9.80 11.51 -23.54
N LEU A 4 8.88 11.03 -24.38
CA LEU A 4 8.71 11.53 -25.75
C LEU A 4 8.20 12.98 -25.76
N LEU A 5 7.22 13.29 -24.92
CA LEU A 5 6.67 14.64 -24.79
C LEU A 5 7.73 15.62 -24.29
N ILE A 6 8.45 15.28 -23.22
CA ILE A 6 9.54 16.10 -22.68
C ILE A 6 10.60 16.35 -23.76
N LYS A 7 11.04 15.29 -24.46
CA LYS A 7 12.07 15.40 -25.49
C LYS A 7 11.65 16.31 -26.64
N GLU A 8 10.42 16.17 -27.11
CA GLU A 8 9.86 17.01 -28.18
C GLU A 8 9.79 18.48 -27.76
N LEU A 9 9.30 18.77 -26.56
CA LEU A 9 9.19 20.16 -26.06
C LEU A 9 10.57 20.80 -25.80
N LEU A 10 11.54 20.02 -25.30
CA LEU A 10 12.94 20.46 -25.18
C LEU A 10 13.55 20.78 -26.56
N MET A 11 13.30 19.94 -27.57
CA MET A 11 13.80 20.16 -28.94
C MET A 11 13.20 21.40 -29.60
N ARG A 12 11.95 21.76 -29.24
CA ARG A 12 11.28 22.98 -29.70
C ARG A 12 11.71 24.23 -28.94
N GLY A 13 12.36 24.08 -27.78
CA GLY A 13 12.66 25.18 -26.87
C GLY A 13 11.45 25.69 -26.08
N ASP A 14 10.34 24.94 -26.06
CA ASP A 14 9.14 25.29 -25.30
C ASP A 14 9.29 24.95 -23.81
N VAL A 15 10.13 23.96 -23.49
CA VAL A 15 10.47 23.54 -22.13
C VAL A 15 11.98 23.59 -21.98
N HIS A 16 12.47 24.24 -20.93
CA HIS A 16 13.85 24.17 -20.47
C HIS A 16 13.93 23.57 -19.06
N ARG A 17 12.99 23.98 -18.20
CA ARG A 17 12.89 23.52 -16.81
C ARG A 17 11.73 22.54 -16.66
N CYS A 18 12.04 21.27 -16.37
CA CYS A 18 11.07 20.21 -16.17
C CYS A 18 11.24 19.56 -14.79
N LEU A 19 10.16 19.53 -14.02
CA LEU A 19 10.08 18.86 -12.72
C LEU A 19 9.22 17.60 -12.84
N ILE A 20 9.68 16.50 -12.26
CA ILE A 20 8.96 15.23 -12.23
C ILE A 20 8.71 14.84 -10.78
N CYS A 21 7.43 14.78 -10.40
CA CYS A 21 6.98 14.37 -9.07
C CYS A 21 6.44 12.93 -9.13
N VAL A 22 7.06 12.04 -8.37
CA VAL A 22 6.78 10.59 -8.44
C VAL A 22 6.72 9.97 -7.05
N PRO A 23 6.04 8.83 -6.89
CA PRO A 23 6.22 7.98 -5.70
C PRO A 23 7.70 7.64 -5.49
N GLY A 24 8.11 7.51 -4.23
CA GLY A 24 9.51 7.23 -3.89
C GLY A 24 10.08 5.97 -4.57
N SER A 25 9.25 4.94 -4.75
CA SER A 25 9.60 3.68 -5.40
C SER A 25 9.87 3.78 -6.90
N LEU A 26 9.45 4.87 -7.56
CA LEU A 26 9.60 5.07 -9.01
C LEU A 26 10.73 6.05 -9.37
N SER A 27 11.34 6.76 -8.40
CA SER A 27 12.31 7.84 -8.69
C SER A 27 13.49 7.38 -9.53
N ASP A 28 14.06 6.22 -9.18
CA ASP A 28 15.25 5.70 -9.83
C ASP A 28 14.90 5.15 -11.23
N GLN A 29 13.77 4.45 -11.35
CA GLN A 29 13.27 3.98 -12.65
C GLN A 29 13.04 5.16 -13.62
N TRP A 30 12.46 6.25 -13.14
CA TRP A 30 12.27 7.46 -13.95
C TRP A 30 13.60 8.03 -14.44
N GLN A 31 14.59 8.15 -13.56
CA GLN A 31 15.92 8.63 -13.91
C GLN A 31 16.57 7.73 -14.98
N ASP A 32 16.57 6.42 -14.75
CA ASP A 32 17.18 5.43 -15.64
C ASP A 32 16.51 5.39 -17.01
N GLU A 33 15.17 5.38 -17.05
CA GLU A 33 14.44 5.35 -18.32
C GLU A 33 14.60 6.63 -19.13
N LEU A 34 14.60 7.80 -18.48
CA LEU A 34 14.83 9.09 -19.15
C LEU A 34 16.25 9.19 -19.70
N TRP A 35 17.24 8.70 -18.96
CA TRP A 35 18.62 8.64 -19.43
C TRP A 35 18.78 7.64 -20.58
N PHE A 36 18.43 6.38 -20.37
CA PHE A 36 18.69 5.30 -21.32
C PHE A 36 17.92 5.49 -22.63
N LYS A 37 16.62 5.82 -22.56
CA LYS A 37 15.75 5.88 -23.74
C LYS A 37 15.75 7.26 -24.41
N PHE A 38 15.94 8.34 -23.66
CA PHE A 38 15.77 9.71 -24.16
C PHE A 38 17.03 10.58 -24.06
N GLN A 39 18.09 10.07 -23.43
CA GLN A 39 19.34 10.81 -23.18
C GLN A 39 19.07 12.13 -22.45
N LEU A 40 18.16 12.09 -21.46
CA LEU A 40 17.81 13.22 -20.61
C LEU A 40 18.39 12.98 -19.22
N GLN A 41 19.21 13.91 -18.73
CA GLN A 41 19.87 13.82 -17.44
C GLN A 41 19.03 14.52 -16.38
N PHE A 42 18.13 13.76 -15.75
CA PHE A 42 17.41 14.24 -14.58
C PHE A 42 18.19 13.90 -13.31
N GLU A 43 18.25 14.83 -12.38
CA GLU A 43 18.82 14.61 -11.05
C GLU A 43 17.70 14.34 -10.04
N ILE A 44 17.90 13.38 -9.13
CA ILE A 44 16.95 13.12 -8.04
C ILE A 44 17.30 14.04 -6.88
N LEU A 45 16.31 14.74 -6.34
CA LEU A 45 16.47 15.58 -5.16
C LEU A 45 16.97 14.73 -3.98
N SER A 46 18.19 15.00 -3.54
CA SER A 46 18.81 14.36 -2.39
C SER A 46 18.96 15.33 -1.22
N ARG A 47 19.14 14.80 -0.02
CA ARG A 47 19.38 15.63 1.18
C ARG A 47 20.68 16.42 1.06
N GLU A 48 21.72 15.77 0.56
CA GLU A 48 23.02 16.37 0.27
C GLU A 48 22.89 17.53 -0.72
N MET A 49 22.06 17.39 -1.76
CA MET A 49 21.79 18.47 -2.70
C MET A 49 21.19 19.68 -1.98
N VAL A 50 20.19 19.47 -1.12
CA VAL A 50 19.53 20.55 -0.36
C VAL A 50 20.52 21.29 0.55
N GLU A 51 21.47 20.58 1.16
CA GLU A 51 22.46 21.12 2.09
C GLU A 51 23.62 21.85 1.38
N ASN A 52 24.05 21.34 0.22
CA ASN A 52 25.23 21.84 -0.51
C ASN A 52 24.93 22.86 -1.61
N THR A 53 23.66 23.14 -1.88
CA THR A 53 23.26 24.12 -2.91
C THR A 53 23.72 25.53 -2.52
N VAL A 54 24.44 26.22 -3.42
CA VAL A 54 25.07 27.52 -3.14
C VAL A 54 24.04 28.62 -2.90
N SER A 55 22.96 28.62 -3.67
CA SER A 55 21.82 29.54 -3.49
C SER A 55 20.93 29.20 -2.28
N GLY A 56 21.13 28.04 -1.66
CA GLY A 56 20.23 27.48 -0.65
C GLY A 56 18.89 26.96 -1.20
N ASN A 57 18.67 27.03 -2.52
CA ASN A 57 17.45 26.53 -3.17
C ASN A 57 17.76 25.62 -4.38
N PRO A 58 17.74 24.27 -4.21
CA PRO A 58 18.06 23.35 -5.30
C PRO A 58 17.08 23.47 -6.48
N PHE A 59 15.84 23.90 -6.21
CA PHE A 59 14.82 24.11 -7.24
C PHE A 59 15.08 25.32 -8.12
N ALA A 60 16.05 26.18 -7.79
CA ALA A 60 16.46 27.31 -8.61
C ALA A 60 17.70 27.03 -9.48
N GLU A 61 18.54 26.06 -9.09
CA GLU A 61 19.80 25.75 -9.78
C GLU A 61 19.69 24.60 -10.78
N LYS A 62 18.70 23.73 -10.61
CA LYS A 62 18.51 22.55 -11.46
C LYS A 62 17.34 22.75 -12.42
N ASP A 63 17.55 22.42 -13.68
CA ASP A 63 16.54 22.54 -14.72
C ASP A 63 15.79 21.22 -14.96
N LEU A 64 16.40 20.06 -14.68
CA LEU A 64 15.78 18.75 -14.85
C LEU A 64 15.86 17.99 -13.53
N LEU A 65 14.76 17.98 -12.77
CA LEU A 65 14.73 17.47 -11.41
C LEU A 65 13.61 16.46 -11.19
N ILE A 66 13.92 15.37 -10.47
CA ILE A 66 12.95 14.40 -9.96
C ILE A 66 12.80 14.63 -8.46
N ILE A 67 11.57 14.78 -7.99
CA ILE A 67 11.22 14.87 -6.57
C ILE A 67 10.34 13.70 -6.16
N ARG A 68 10.52 13.25 -4.92
CA ARG A 68 9.63 12.27 -4.31
C ARG A 68 8.43 13.00 -3.71
N LEU A 69 7.22 12.58 -4.10
CA LEU A 69 5.94 13.17 -3.69
C LEU A 69 5.87 13.36 -2.17
N ASP A 70 6.07 12.29 -1.39
CA ASP A 70 5.93 12.33 0.07
C ASP A 70 7.01 13.16 0.76
N GLN A 71 8.25 13.09 0.27
CA GLN A 71 9.36 13.85 0.81
C GLN A 71 9.06 15.35 0.78
N VAL A 72 8.50 15.85 -0.33
CA VAL A 72 8.16 17.26 -0.49
C VAL A 72 6.83 17.58 0.18
N ALA A 73 5.82 16.72 0.09
CA ALA A 73 4.51 16.94 0.68
C ALA A 73 4.56 17.08 2.22
N ARG A 74 5.54 16.46 2.89
CA ARG A 74 5.70 16.54 4.35
C ARG A 74 6.66 17.63 4.83
N SER A 75 7.48 18.20 3.94
CA SER A 75 8.49 19.18 4.32
C SER A 75 8.06 20.60 3.96
N GLU A 76 7.63 21.38 4.96
CA GLU A 76 7.29 22.79 4.79
C GLU A 76 8.50 23.61 4.28
N GLU A 77 9.72 23.26 4.68
CA GLU A 77 10.94 23.90 4.21
C GLU A 77 11.14 23.69 2.69
N LEU A 78 10.98 22.45 2.21
CA LEU A 78 11.10 22.16 0.78
C LEU A 78 9.97 22.82 -0.01
N GLN A 79 8.74 22.84 0.50
CA GLN A 79 7.63 23.54 -0.14
C GLN A 79 7.88 25.05 -0.24
N ALA A 80 8.40 25.68 0.82
CA ALA A 80 8.74 27.11 0.80
C ALA A 80 9.85 27.43 -0.21
N LYS A 81 10.84 26.54 -0.38
CA LYS A 81 11.88 26.66 -1.42
C LYS A 81 11.29 26.47 -2.82
N LEU A 82 10.42 25.46 -3.00
CA LEU A 82 9.78 25.13 -4.27
C LEU A 82 8.84 26.25 -4.75
N GLN A 83 8.09 26.88 -3.83
CA GLN A 83 7.20 28.01 -4.14
C GLN A 83 7.94 29.24 -4.70
N ARG A 84 9.26 29.34 -4.49
CA ARG A 84 10.11 30.43 -4.98
C ARG A 84 10.84 30.05 -6.27
N SER A 85 10.30 29.11 -7.05
CA SER A 85 10.85 28.65 -8.31
C SER A 85 9.76 28.55 -9.37
N ASP A 86 10.11 28.75 -10.63
CA ASP A 86 9.19 28.62 -11.77
C ASP A 86 9.63 27.47 -12.69
N TRP A 87 8.65 26.73 -13.21
CA TRP A 87 8.88 25.55 -14.05
C TRP A 87 8.09 25.63 -15.36
N ASP A 88 8.72 25.30 -16.48
CA ASP A 88 8.01 25.26 -17.77
C ASP A 88 7.03 24.08 -17.79
N MET A 89 7.44 22.94 -17.22
CA MET A 89 6.63 21.73 -17.17
C MET A 89 6.77 21.02 -15.83
N VAL A 90 5.65 20.58 -15.26
CA VAL A 90 5.60 19.64 -14.14
C VAL A 90 4.85 18.40 -14.57
N ILE A 91 5.43 17.24 -14.30
CA ILE A 91 4.79 15.94 -14.50
C ILE A 91 4.59 15.31 -13.14
N VAL A 92 3.36 14.86 -12.86
CA VAL A 92 3.04 14.07 -11.67
C VAL A 92 2.68 12.67 -12.12
N ASP A 93 3.45 11.67 -11.67
CA ASP A 93 3.13 10.26 -11.87
C ASP A 93 2.35 9.71 -10.67
N GLU A 94 1.51 8.71 -10.93
CA GLU A 94 0.51 8.20 -9.98
C GLU A 94 -0.26 9.34 -9.29
N ALA A 95 -0.69 10.32 -10.08
CA ALA A 95 -1.32 11.54 -9.60
C ALA A 95 -2.60 11.29 -8.78
N HIS A 96 -3.20 10.09 -8.87
CA HIS A 96 -4.33 9.69 -8.03
C HIS A 96 -4.03 9.74 -6.51
N LYS A 97 -2.74 9.75 -6.13
CA LYS A 97 -2.29 9.96 -4.75
C LYS A 97 -2.52 11.39 -4.25
N MET A 98 -2.71 12.36 -5.14
CA MET A 98 -3.08 13.74 -4.79
C MET A 98 -4.60 13.84 -4.61
N SER A 99 -5.11 13.20 -3.56
CA SER A 99 -6.55 13.10 -3.29
C SER A 99 -7.03 14.12 -2.25
N ALA A 100 -8.26 14.59 -2.43
CA ALA A 100 -9.01 15.34 -1.42
C ALA A 100 -10.42 14.75 -1.36
N SER A 101 -11.03 14.75 -0.18
CA SER A 101 -12.34 14.15 0.04
C SER A 101 -13.21 15.00 0.96
N TYR A 102 -14.52 14.87 0.83
CA TYR A 102 -15.46 15.53 1.73
C TYR A 102 -15.71 14.67 2.97
N TRP A 103 -15.46 15.22 4.15
CA TRP A 103 -15.84 14.63 5.43
C TRP A 103 -16.79 15.58 6.15
N GLY A 104 -18.00 15.11 6.46
CA GLY A 104 -18.95 15.91 7.26
C GLY A 104 -19.42 17.20 6.57
N GLY A 105 -19.27 17.28 5.25
CA GLY A 105 -19.57 18.49 4.46
C GLY A 105 -18.42 19.47 4.29
N GLU A 106 -17.28 19.24 4.97
CA GLU A 106 -16.05 20.02 4.78
C GLU A 106 -15.07 19.30 3.86
N LEU A 107 -14.37 20.07 3.02
CA LEU A 107 -13.33 19.53 2.14
C LEU A 107 -12.06 19.29 2.97
N LYS A 108 -11.68 18.03 3.12
CA LYS A 108 -10.42 17.64 3.75
C LYS A 108 -9.37 17.41 2.66
N GLN A 109 -8.39 18.30 2.60
CA GLN A 109 -7.26 18.22 1.69
C GLN A 109 -6.08 17.50 2.34
N THR A 110 -5.53 16.50 1.66
CA THR A 110 -4.29 15.83 2.09
C THR A 110 -3.08 16.74 1.85
N LYS A 111 -1.94 16.43 2.48
CA LYS A 111 -0.68 17.13 2.21
C LYS A 111 -0.23 16.97 0.75
N ARG A 112 -0.47 15.81 0.16
CA ARG A 112 -0.19 15.50 -1.25
C ARG A 112 -1.04 16.38 -2.18
N TYR A 113 -2.32 16.55 -1.87
CA TYR A 113 -3.21 17.45 -2.62
C TYR A 113 -2.73 18.90 -2.58
N LYS A 114 -2.34 19.40 -1.40
CA LYS A 114 -1.77 20.76 -1.26
C LYS A 114 -0.48 20.94 -2.07
N LEU A 115 0.37 19.91 -2.13
CA LEU A 115 1.53 19.92 -3.01
C LEU A 115 1.11 19.98 -4.49
N GLY A 116 0.08 19.23 -4.89
CA GLY A 116 -0.49 19.31 -6.24
C GLY A 116 -0.93 20.73 -6.60
N GLN A 117 -1.63 21.42 -5.70
CA GLN A 117 -2.02 22.82 -5.89
C GLN A 117 -0.80 23.75 -6.02
N LEU A 118 0.22 23.55 -5.17
CA LEU A 118 1.47 24.31 -5.26
C LEU A 118 2.14 24.11 -6.63
N LEU A 119 2.23 22.87 -7.09
CA LEU A 119 2.83 22.51 -8.38
C LEU A 119 2.10 23.17 -9.55
N GLY A 120 0.77 23.20 -9.53
CA GLY A 120 -0.04 23.89 -10.53
C GLY A 120 0.21 25.39 -10.59
N ASN A 121 0.46 26.03 -9.45
CA ASN A 121 0.69 27.49 -9.38
C ASN A 121 2.08 27.93 -9.88
N ILE A 122 3.08 27.03 -9.82
CA ILE A 122 4.47 27.35 -10.21
C ILE A 122 4.84 26.83 -11.60
N THR A 123 3.87 26.32 -12.37
CA THR A 123 4.13 25.72 -13.67
C THR A 123 3.25 26.27 -14.78
N ARG A 124 3.80 26.29 -16.00
CA ARG A 124 3.03 26.58 -17.22
C ARG A 124 2.31 25.35 -17.77
N HIS A 125 2.94 24.18 -17.70
CA HIS A 125 2.40 22.93 -18.24
C HIS A 125 2.35 21.85 -17.16
N LEU A 126 1.16 21.59 -16.62
CA LEU A 126 0.94 20.52 -15.64
C LEU A 126 0.41 19.26 -16.34
N LEU A 127 1.14 18.15 -16.24
CA LEU A 127 0.72 16.84 -16.74
C LEU A 127 0.52 15.88 -15.57
N LEU A 128 -0.73 15.50 -15.33
CA LEU A 128 -1.08 14.46 -14.36
C LEU A 128 -1.21 13.11 -15.08
N MET A 129 -0.48 12.10 -14.61
CA MET A 129 -0.54 10.73 -15.14
C MET A 129 -1.03 9.78 -14.06
N THR A 130 -2.01 8.95 -14.42
CA THR A 130 -2.52 7.90 -13.54
C THR A 130 -3.26 6.84 -14.35
N ALA A 131 -3.13 5.57 -13.97
CA ALA A 131 -3.94 4.50 -14.52
C ALA A 131 -5.38 4.51 -13.96
N THR A 132 -5.56 5.01 -12.74
CA THR A 132 -6.78 4.94 -11.93
C THR A 132 -7.02 6.26 -11.22
N PRO A 133 -7.68 7.26 -11.85
CA PRO A 133 -7.78 8.62 -11.29
C PRO A 133 -8.70 8.75 -10.08
N HIS A 134 -9.51 7.73 -9.77
CA HIS A 134 -10.46 7.75 -8.65
C HIS A 134 -10.89 6.33 -8.29
N ASN A 135 -11.40 6.16 -7.05
CA ASN A 135 -11.95 4.91 -6.52
C ASN A 135 -13.47 4.77 -6.76
N GLY A 136 -14.03 5.51 -7.72
CA GLY A 136 -15.46 5.51 -8.06
C GLY A 136 -16.32 6.53 -7.32
N LYS A 137 -15.71 7.41 -6.52
CA LYS A 137 -16.38 8.59 -5.94
C LYS A 137 -16.21 9.78 -6.87
N GLU A 138 -17.33 10.30 -7.39
CA GLU A 138 -17.34 11.43 -8.34
C GLU A 138 -16.82 12.72 -7.68
N GLU A 139 -17.17 12.97 -6.40
CA GLU A 139 -16.71 14.14 -5.66
C GLU A 139 -15.16 14.18 -5.57
N ASP A 140 -14.53 13.05 -5.27
CA ASP A 140 -13.06 12.94 -5.19
C ASP A 140 -12.41 13.13 -6.58
N PHE A 141 -13.06 12.61 -7.64
CA PHE A 141 -12.59 12.79 -9.02
C PHE A 141 -12.63 14.26 -9.45
N GLN A 142 -13.68 14.99 -9.07
CA GLN A 142 -13.77 16.43 -9.35
C GLN A 142 -12.66 17.22 -8.64
N GLN A 143 -12.38 16.92 -7.37
CA GLN A 143 -11.26 17.56 -6.67
C GLN A 143 -9.92 17.26 -7.35
N PHE A 144 -9.72 16.02 -7.81
CA PHE A 144 -8.54 15.68 -8.60
C PHE A 144 -8.41 16.51 -9.88
N LEU A 145 -9.52 16.73 -10.61
CA LEU A 145 -9.53 17.59 -11.81
C LEU A 145 -9.36 19.08 -11.49
N ALA A 146 -9.75 19.53 -10.30
CA ALA A 146 -9.52 20.90 -9.84
C ALA A 146 -8.04 21.26 -9.70
N LEU A 147 -7.13 20.27 -9.69
CA LEU A 147 -5.69 20.49 -9.81
C LEU A 147 -5.26 20.97 -11.20
N LEU A 148 -6.04 20.64 -12.24
CA LEU A 148 -5.78 21.07 -13.63
C LEU A 148 -6.51 22.38 -13.96
N ASP A 149 -7.77 22.49 -13.52
CA ASP A 149 -8.62 23.65 -13.80
C ASP A 149 -9.51 23.92 -12.58
N ASN A 150 -9.03 24.78 -11.68
CA ASN A 150 -9.75 25.08 -10.46
C ASN A 150 -11.11 25.76 -10.77
N ASP A 151 -11.14 26.74 -11.68
CA ASP A 151 -12.36 27.50 -12.02
C ASP A 151 -13.50 26.60 -12.51
N ARG A 152 -13.15 25.53 -13.23
CA ARG A 152 -14.13 24.60 -13.81
C ARG A 152 -14.62 23.52 -12.83
N PHE A 153 -13.76 23.06 -11.93
CA PHE A 153 -14.02 21.87 -11.10
C PHE A 153 -14.08 22.16 -9.59
N GLU A 154 -13.86 23.41 -9.15
CA GLU A 154 -13.97 23.78 -7.74
C GLU A 154 -15.42 23.81 -7.26
N GLY A 155 -15.63 23.33 -6.03
CA GLY A 155 -16.91 23.36 -5.34
C GLY A 155 -17.69 22.05 -5.38
N ARG A 156 -18.76 22.01 -4.57
CA ARG A 156 -19.66 20.86 -4.48
C ARG A 156 -20.91 21.16 -5.30
N PHE A 157 -21.16 20.40 -6.36
CA PHE A 157 -22.43 20.52 -7.10
C PHE A 157 -23.59 20.22 -6.15
N ARG A 158 -24.39 21.26 -5.86
CA ARG A 158 -25.65 21.12 -5.12
C ARG A 158 -26.75 20.76 -6.11
N GLY A 159 -26.95 19.47 -6.37
CA GLY A 159 -28.08 19.02 -7.16
C GLY A 159 -28.06 17.55 -7.51
N HIS A 160 -29.24 16.92 -7.47
CA HIS A 160 -29.51 15.56 -7.95
C HIS A 160 -29.40 15.39 -9.48
N GLU A 161 -28.63 16.24 -10.15
CA GLU A 161 -28.41 16.16 -11.59
C GLU A 161 -27.00 15.61 -11.82
N THR A 162 -26.94 14.39 -12.36
CA THR A 162 -25.71 13.70 -12.73
C THR A 162 -25.11 14.39 -13.95
N HIS A 163 -24.55 15.59 -13.77
CA HIS A 163 -23.71 16.20 -14.79
C HIS A 163 -22.44 15.38 -14.88
N GLN A 164 -22.37 14.49 -15.87
CA GLN A 164 -21.08 13.96 -16.32
C GLN A 164 -20.23 15.15 -16.75
N VAL A 165 -19.15 15.40 -16.02
CA VAL A 165 -18.26 16.48 -16.40
C VAL A 165 -17.53 16.06 -17.68
N ASP A 166 -17.65 16.85 -18.73
CA ASP A 166 -17.03 16.53 -20.01
C ASP A 166 -15.52 16.72 -19.92
N VAL A 167 -14.78 15.65 -19.68
CA VAL A 167 -13.31 15.71 -19.53
C VAL A 167 -12.57 15.51 -20.86
N SER A 168 -13.26 15.53 -22.01
CA SER A 168 -12.67 15.16 -23.31
C SER A 168 -11.57 16.11 -23.80
N ASP A 169 -11.56 17.35 -23.30
CA ASP A 169 -10.58 18.39 -23.62
C ASP A 169 -9.32 18.34 -22.74
N ILE A 170 -9.44 17.83 -21.50
CA ILE A 170 -8.35 17.79 -20.50
C ILE A 170 -7.79 16.40 -20.26
N MET A 171 -8.54 15.33 -20.55
CA MET A 171 -8.19 13.96 -20.23
C MET A 171 -8.07 13.10 -21.48
N ARG A 172 -6.95 12.40 -21.60
CA ARG A 172 -6.76 11.36 -22.62
C ARG A 172 -6.59 9.99 -21.98
N ARG A 173 -7.57 9.11 -22.19
CA ARG A 173 -7.55 7.73 -21.69
C ARG A 173 -7.41 6.72 -22.83
N MET A 174 -6.33 5.93 -22.79
CA MET A 174 -6.12 4.81 -23.70
C MET A 174 -6.40 3.50 -22.96
N VAL A 175 -7.30 2.68 -23.49
CA VAL A 175 -7.63 1.37 -22.90
C VAL A 175 -6.93 0.27 -23.67
N LYS A 176 -6.39 -0.75 -22.98
CA LYS A 176 -5.57 -1.80 -23.60
C LYS A 176 -6.32 -2.57 -24.68
N GLU A 177 -7.63 -2.78 -24.48
CA GLU A 177 -8.52 -3.46 -25.43
C GLU A 177 -8.64 -2.71 -26.76
N ASN A 178 -8.42 -1.39 -26.75
CA ASN A 178 -8.50 -0.54 -27.94
C ASN A 178 -7.14 -0.35 -28.63
N LEU A 179 -6.06 -0.91 -28.08
CA LEU A 179 -4.74 -0.81 -28.69
C LEU A 179 -4.62 -1.83 -29.81
N LEU A 180 -4.40 -1.33 -31.03
CA LEU A 180 -4.23 -2.14 -32.23
C LEU A 180 -2.79 -2.03 -32.75
N LYS A 181 -2.33 -3.09 -33.42
CA LYS A 181 -1.14 -3.05 -34.27
C LYS A 181 -1.43 -2.22 -35.53
N PHE A 182 -0.38 -1.86 -36.27
CA PHE A 182 -0.52 -1.13 -37.54
C PHE A 182 -1.38 -1.86 -38.58
N ASP A 183 -1.52 -3.18 -38.48
CA ASP A 183 -2.37 -4.01 -39.34
C ASP A 183 -3.83 -4.11 -38.85
N GLY A 184 -4.21 -3.38 -37.80
CA GLY A 184 -5.56 -3.36 -37.23
C GLY A 184 -5.88 -4.53 -36.29
N ARG A 185 -4.95 -5.46 -36.04
CA ARG A 185 -5.17 -6.53 -35.07
C ARG A 185 -5.01 -6.03 -33.63
N PRO A 186 -5.75 -6.59 -32.64
CA PRO A 186 -5.52 -6.29 -31.23
C PRO A 186 -4.05 -6.49 -30.83
N LEU A 187 -3.51 -5.49 -30.13
CA LEU A 187 -2.15 -5.54 -29.61
C LEU A 187 -2.03 -6.57 -28.48
N PHE A 188 -3.07 -6.68 -27.66
CA PHE A 188 -3.15 -7.59 -26.53
C PHE A 188 -4.16 -8.72 -26.78
N PRO A 189 -3.92 -9.93 -26.24
CA PRO A 189 -4.91 -11.01 -26.25
C PRO A 189 -6.20 -10.62 -25.51
N GLU A 190 -7.30 -11.32 -25.85
CA GLU A 190 -8.58 -11.19 -25.14
C GLU A 190 -8.42 -11.59 -23.66
N ARG A 191 -8.87 -10.71 -22.76
CA ARG A 191 -8.93 -11.01 -21.32
C ARG A 191 -10.23 -11.75 -21.00
N ARG A 192 -10.13 -12.98 -20.51
CA ARG A 192 -11.25 -13.76 -19.98
C ARG A 192 -11.13 -13.84 -18.46
N ALA A 193 -12.16 -13.39 -17.74
CA ALA A 193 -12.18 -13.40 -16.28
C ALA A 193 -13.38 -14.22 -15.80
N TYR A 194 -13.11 -15.15 -14.88
CA TYR A 194 -14.10 -16.06 -14.30
C TYR A 194 -13.98 -15.99 -12.78
N THR A 195 -15.12 -15.97 -12.09
CA THR A 195 -15.17 -16.08 -10.63
C THR A 195 -15.49 -17.52 -10.27
N ALA A 196 -14.59 -18.20 -9.59
CA ALA A 196 -14.83 -19.54 -9.05
C ALA A 196 -15.36 -19.42 -7.63
N GLU A 197 -16.64 -19.74 -7.44
CA GLU A 197 -17.27 -19.77 -6.11
C GLU A 197 -16.93 -21.08 -5.39
N TYR A 198 -16.75 -21.00 -4.07
CA TYR A 198 -16.54 -22.17 -3.21
C TYR A 198 -17.17 -21.92 -1.84
N ASN A 199 -17.54 -23.01 -1.16
CA ASN A 199 -18.01 -22.97 0.22
C ASN A 199 -16.89 -23.41 1.16
N LEU A 200 -16.72 -22.72 2.28
CA LEU A 200 -15.77 -23.12 3.33
C LEU A 200 -16.14 -24.49 3.89
N SER A 201 -15.12 -25.27 4.25
CA SER A 201 -15.32 -26.47 5.04
C SER A 201 -15.73 -26.12 6.47
N ASN A 202 -16.30 -27.09 7.20
CA ASN A 202 -16.68 -26.87 8.60
C ASN A 202 -15.48 -26.40 9.45
N VAL A 203 -14.29 -26.97 9.23
CA VAL A 203 -13.08 -26.62 9.98
C VAL A 203 -12.58 -25.21 9.64
N GLU A 204 -12.65 -24.81 8.37
CA GLU A 204 -12.34 -23.43 7.96
C GLU A 204 -13.34 -22.43 8.52
N MET A 205 -14.63 -22.78 8.53
CA MET A 205 -15.69 -21.94 9.07
C MET A 205 -15.57 -21.77 10.58
N GLU A 206 -15.21 -22.84 11.31
CA GLU A 206 -14.89 -22.78 12.74
C GLU A 206 -13.72 -21.82 13.01
N LEU A 207 -12.61 -21.96 12.27
CA LEU A 207 -11.48 -21.03 12.37
C LEU A 207 -11.89 -19.59 12.05
N TYR A 208 -12.70 -19.40 11.00
CA TYR A 208 -13.17 -18.08 10.60
C TYR A 208 -13.96 -17.41 11.70
N HIS A 209 -14.90 -18.12 12.32
CA HIS A 209 -15.67 -17.62 13.45
C HIS A 209 -14.79 -17.34 14.67
N ALA A 210 -13.87 -18.23 15.01
CA ALA A 210 -12.99 -18.08 16.17
C ALA A 210 -12.07 -16.85 16.04
N VAL A 211 -11.45 -16.64 14.87
CA VAL A 211 -10.62 -15.46 14.60
C VAL A 211 -11.48 -14.18 14.58
N SER A 212 -12.66 -14.23 13.96
CA SER A 212 -13.57 -13.07 13.92
C SER A 212 -14.05 -12.67 15.32
N GLU A 213 -14.29 -13.63 16.21
CA GLU A 213 -14.65 -13.36 17.59
C GLU A 213 -13.47 -12.74 18.36
N TYR A 214 -12.27 -13.30 18.21
CA TYR A 214 -11.04 -12.72 18.78
C TYR A 214 -10.81 -11.27 18.34
N VAL A 215 -11.02 -10.99 17.04
CA VAL A 215 -10.95 -9.64 16.48
C VAL A 215 -12.02 -8.74 17.10
N ARG A 216 -13.27 -9.18 17.18
CA ARG A 216 -14.37 -8.41 17.78
C ARG A 216 -14.10 -8.09 19.25
N GLU A 217 -13.72 -9.07 20.06
CA GLU A 217 -13.38 -8.87 21.48
C GLU A 217 -12.17 -7.95 21.65
N GLY A 218 -11.19 -8.03 20.74
CA GLY A 218 -10.06 -7.10 20.69
C GLY A 218 -10.50 -5.66 20.43
N PHE A 219 -11.39 -5.44 19.46
CA PHE A 219 -11.97 -4.13 19.16
C PHE A 219 -12.76 -3.57 20.34
N ASP A 220 -13.66 -4.38 20.92
CA ASP A 220 -14.48 -4.01 22.06
C ASP A 220 -13.61 -3.60 23.28
N ARG A 221 -12.51 -4.31 23.52
CA ARG A 221 -11.55 -3.96 24.57
C ARG A 221 -10.82 -2.66 24.24
N ALA A 222 -10.28 -2.53 23.03
CA ALA A 222 -9.59 -1.32 22.57
C ALA A 222 -10.49 -0.08 22.65
N GLU A 223 -11.77 -0.22 22.34
CA GLU A 223 -12.78 0.85 22.44
C GLU A 223 -13.01 1.31 23.88
N ARG A 224 -13.08 0.37 24.83
CA ARG A 224 -13.36 0.67 26.24
C ARG A 224 -12.15 1.18 27.02
N GLN A 225 -10.94 0.76 26.63
CA GLN A 225 -9.75 0.85 27.48
C GLN A 225 -8.61 1.72 26.90
N LEU A 226 -8.64 2.10 25.62
CA LEU A 226 -7.54 2.81 24.96
C LEU A 226 -7.95 4.20 24.44
N ASP A 227 -6.99 5.13 24.49
CA ASP A 227 -7.11 6.46 23.88
C ASP A 227 -7.10 6.40 22.35
N GLY A 228 -7.60 7.45 21.69
CA GLY A 228 -7.89 7.50 20.25
C GLY A 228 -6.80 6.96 19.30
N GLN A 229 -5.53 7.34 19.49
CA GLN A 229 -4.45 6.88 18.59
C GLN A 229 -4.08 5.40 18.81
N ARG A 230 -4.06 4.93 20.06
CA ARG A 230 -3.80 3.53 20.39
C ARG A 230 -4.95 2.63 19.97
N ARG A 231 -6.19 3.10 20.13
CA ARG A 231 -7.39 2.45 19.61
C ARG A 231 -7.30 2.26 18.09
N GLY A 232 -6.86 3.27 17.35
CA GLY A 232 -6.64 3.18 15.90
C GLY A 232 -5.59 2.13 15.52
N THR A 233 -4.46 2.11 16.22
CA THR A 233 -3.36 1.15 15.99
C THR A 233 -3.82 -0.29 16.23
N VAL A 234 -4.51 -0.55 17.35
CA VAL A 234 -5.03 -1.90 17.66
C VAL A 234 -6.13 -2.31 16.69
N GLY A 235 -7.05 -1.40 16.35
CA GLY A 235 -8.09 -1.68 15.36
C GLY A 235 -7.51 -2.00 13.97
N PHE A 236 -6.42 -1.33 13.59
CA PHE A 236 -5.71 -1.65 12.36
C PHE A 236 -5.09 -3.06 12.40
N ALA A 237 -4.33 -3.39 13.44
CA ALA A 237 -3.74 -4.73 13.61
C ALA A 237 -4.78 -5.85 13.49
N LEU A 238 -5.93 -5.68 14.14
CA LEU A 238 -7.02 -6.66 14.10
C LEU A 238 -7.66 -6.76 12.71
N THR A 239 -7.73 -5.64 11.98
CA THR A 239 -8.19 -5.64 10.58
C THR A 239 -7.24 -6.43 9.68
N VAL A 240 -5.92 -6.28 9.86
CA VAL A 240 -4.92 -7.05 9.10
C VAL A 240 -5.07 -8.54 9.37
N LEU A 241 -5.30 -8.98 10.61
CA LEU A 241 -5.57 -10.39 10.91
C LEU A 241 -6.79 -10.91 10.13
N GLN A 242 -7.87 -10.14 10.08
CA GLN A 242 -9.07 -10.51 9.32
C GLN A 242 -8.81 -10.62 7.81
N ARG A 243 -7.99 -9.72 7.25
CA ARG A 243 -7.59 -9.77 5.83
C ARG A 243 -6.73 -11.00 5.52
N ARG A 244 -5.77 -11.33 6.40
CA ARG A 244 -4.89 -12.49 6.23
C ARG A 244 -5.64 -13.82 6.33
N LEU A 245 -6.68 -13.90 7.16
CA LEU A 245 -7.63 -15.02 7.22
C LEU A 245 -8.32 -15.28 5.87
N ALA A 246 -8.68 -14.24 5.13
CA ALA A 246 -9.29 -14.38 3.80
C ALA A 246 -8.27 -14.74 2.69
N SER A 247 -6.98 -14.50 2.93
CA SER A 247 -5.91 -14.76 1.97
C SER A 247 -5.58 -16.25 1.84
N SER A 248 -5.06 -16.87 2.90
CA SER A 248 -4.82 -18.32 2.96
C SER A 248 -4.70 -18.82 4.40
N PRO A 249 -4.89 -20.14 4.64
CA PRO A 249 -4.61 -20.74 5.95
C PRO A 249 -3.17 -20.53 6.43
N GLU A 250 -2.19 -20.50 5.50
CA GLU A 250 -0.80 -20.17 5.83
C GLU A 250 -0.66 -18.77 6.41
N ALA A 251 -1.24 -17.76 5.75
CA ALA A 251 -1.07 -16.37 6.13
C ALA A 251 -1.61 -16.09 7.54
N ILE A 252 -2.78 -16.62 7.88
CA ILE A 252 -3.32 -16.49 9.22
C ILE A 252 -2.54 -17.32 10.25
N TYR A 253 -2.10 -18.53 9.89
CA TYR A 253 -1.31 -19.38 10.77
C TYR A 253 0.00 -18.70 11.19
N GLN A 254 0.77 -18.18 10.23
CA GLN A 254 2.02 -17.46 10.49
C GLN A 254 1.77 -16.19 11.33
N SER A 255 0.71 -15.45 11.03
CA SER A 255 0.38 -14.22 11.76
C SER A 255 0.05 -14.49 13.23
N LEU A 256 -0.69 -15.57 13.52
CA LEU A 256 -1.00 -16.00 14.88
C LEU A 256 0.25 -16.44 15.64
N ILE A 257 1.17 -17.17 15.00
CA ILE A 257 2.46 -17.55 15.60
C ILE A 257 3.28 -16.31 15.97
N ARG A 258 3.53 -15.43 14.99
CA ARG A 258 4.37 -14.23 15.18
C ARG A 258 3.82 -13.38 16.32
N ARG A 259 2.51 -13.12 16.32
CA ARG A 259 1.83 -12.37 17.38
C ARG A 259 1.96 -13.05 18.74
N ARG A 260 1.70 -14.36 18.84
CA ARG A 260 1.82 -15.10 20.10
C ARG A 260 3.24 -15.06 20.66
N GLU A 261 4.25 -15.33 19.85
CA GLU A 261 5.65 -15.36 20.27
C GLU A 261 6.10 -14.00 20.82
N ARG A 262 5.65 -12.91 20.18
CA ARG A 262 5.93 -11.56 20.67
C ARG A 262 5.20 -11.23 21.97
N LEU A 263 3.94 -11.60 22.13
CA LEU A 263 3.24 -11.41 23.41
C LEU A 263 3.90 -12.22 24.54
N ILE A 264 4.40 -13.43 24.26
CA ILE A 264 5.18 -14.22 25.23
C ILE A 264 6.49 -13.51 25.59
N LYS A 265 7.20 -12.94 24.61
CA LYS A 265 8.43 -12.17 24.87
C LYS A 265 8.14 -10.95 25.75
N ARG A 266 7.09 -10.19 25.43
CA ARG A 266 6.64 -9.02 26.20
C ARG A 266 6.24 -9.39 27.63
N LEU A 267 5.52 -10.50 27.80
CA LEU A 267 5.17 -11.03 29.12
C LEU A 267 6.42 -11.33 29.97
N LYS A 268 7.43 -12.00 29.39
CA LYS A 268 8.69 -12.31 30.09
C LYS A 268 9.45 -11.04 30.47
N GLU A 269 9.48 -10.03 29.61
CA GLU A 269 10.14 -8.74 29.89
C GLU A 269 9.47 -8.02 31.07
N ILE A 270 8.13 -7.98 31.10
CA ILE A 270 7.35 -7.40 32.20
C ILE A 270 7.61 -8.17 33.51
N GLU A 271 7.59 -9.50 33.47
CA GLU A 271 7.87 -10.36 34.64
C GLU A 271 9.29 -10.16 35.18
N GLN A 272 10.30 -10.05 34.31
CA GLN A 272 11.69 -9.80 34.72
C GLN A 272 11.87 -8.43 35.40
N GLN A 273 11.20 -7.40 34.89
CA GLN A 273 11.24 -6.06 35.48
C GLN A 273 10.56 -6.00 36.85
N GLN A 274 9.46 -6.73 37.05
CA GLN A 274 8.82 -6.85 38.38
C GLN A 274 9.73 -7.53 39.41
N HIS A 275 10.51 -8.53 39.01
CA HIS A 275 11.43 -9.22 39.91
C HIS A 275 12.65 -8.37 40.32
N GLN A 276 13.02 -7.36 39.52
CA GLN A 276 14.17 -6.49 39.78
C GLN A 276 13.87 -5.30 40.71
N LEU A 277 12.59 -4.99 40.98
CA LEU A 277 12.16 -3.86 41.83
C LEU A 277 11.08 -4.29 42.86
N PRO A 278 11.44 -4.96 43.97
CA PRO A 278 10.48 -5.53 44.92
C PRO A 278 9.70 -4.49 45.77
N ASP A 279 10.21 -3.26 45.92
CA ASP A 279 9.71 -2.27 46.90
C ASP A 279 8.60 -1.33 46.37
N ARG A 280 8.08 -1.55 45.15
CA ARG A 280 6.93 -0.80 44.61
C ARG A 280 5.63 -1.61 44.68
N GLN A 281 5.29 -2.11 45.87
CA GLN A 281 4.06 -2.89 46.14
C GLN A 281 2.74 -2.10 45.94
N HIS A 282 2.77 -0.80 45.65
CA HIS A 282 1.58 0.04 45.44
C HIS A 282 1.23 0.36 43.97
N LEU A 283 1.93 -0.21 42.98
CA LEU A 283 1.59 -0.04 41.54
C LEU A 283 0.82 -1.22 40.94
N ALA A 284 0.23 -2.08 41.77
CA ALA A 284 -0.48 -3.30 41.38
C ALA A 284 -1.83 -3.09 40.64
N GLY A 285 -2.03 -1.95 39.95
CA GLY A 285 -3.32 -1.63 39.32
C GLY A 285 -3.27 -1.36 37.81
N THR A 286 -2.14 -0.97 37.25
CA THR A 286 -2.09 -0.62 35.82
C THR A 286 -0.71 -0.95 35.27
N ILE A 287 -0.64 -1.70 34.16
CA ILE A 287 0.59 -1.86 33.36
C ILE A 287 1.15 -0.49 32.90
N LEU A 288 0.37 0.58 33.00
CA LEU A 288 0.62 1.87 32.37
C LEU A 288 1.07 2.96 33.37
N ASP A 289 2.29 2.86 33.89
CA ASP A 289 3.14 4.05 33.98
C ASP A 289 4.15 4.00 32.82
N HIS A 290 3.61 3.83 31.59
CA HIS A 290 4.33 3.54 30.35
C HIS A 290 5.08 4.75 29.77
N ARG A 291 5.05 5.92 30.43
CA ARG A 291 5.81 7.11 29.99
C ARG A 291 7.34 6.89 30.01
N HIS A 292 7.81 5.86 30.71
CA HIS A 292 9.24 5.50 30.80
C HIS A 292 9.67 4.27 29.98
N LEU A 293 8.75 3.56 29.32
CA LEU A 293 9.06 2.38 28.49
C LEU A 293 9.28 2.70 27.00
N ALA A 294 9.38 3.98 26.65
CA ALA A 294 9.70 4.47 25.29
C ALA A 294 11.13 4.13 24.82
N GLY A 295 11.89 3.32 25.57
CA GLY A 295 13.32 3.09 25.33
C GLY A 295 13.70 1.79 24.62
N THR A 296 12.87 0.74 24.61
CA THR A 296 13.36 -0.59 24.18
C THR A 296 12.46 -1.43 23.29
N THR A 297 11.19 -1.05 23.10
CA THR A 297 10.33 -1.54 22.01
C THR A 297 9.33 -0.43 21.75
N GLY A 298 9.52 0.33 20.67
CA GLY A 298 8.62 1.44 20.33
C GLY A 298 7.19 0.94 20.23
N ASP A 299 6.31 1.38 21.14
CA ASP A 299 4.88 1.33 20.89
C ASP A 299 4.67 2.20 19.64
N PHE A 300 4.53 1.57 18.48
CA PHE A 300 4.27 2.25 17.20
C PHE A 300 2.85 2.80 17.28
N ILE A 301 2.70 4.08 17.61
CA ILE A 301 1.39 4.74 17.64
C ILE A 301 1.18 5.35 16.26
N LEU A 302 0.24 4.79 15.50
CA LEU A 302 -0.10 5.33 14.19
C LEU A 302 -0.76 6.70 14.36
N SER A 303 -0.18 7.69 13.70
CA SER A 303 -0.85 8.96 13.39
C SER A 303 -1.79 8.77 12.20
N ALA A 304 -2.68 9.74 11.98
CA ALA A 304 -3.52 9.76 10.79
C ALA A 304 -2.68 9.85 9.51
N ASP A 305 -1.53 10.52 9.58
CA ASP A 305 -0.58 10.62 8.46
C ASP A 305 0.07 9.25 8.18
N ASP A 306 0.41 8.47 9.21
CA ASP A 306 1.01 7.13 9.01
C ASP A 306 0.07 6.17 8.29
N LEU A 307 -1.25 6.24 8.58
CA LEU A 307 -2.26 5.42 7.88
C LEU A 307 -2.44 5.83 6.41
N GLU A 308 -2.37 7.13 6.09
CA GLU A 308 -2.38 7.65 4.72
C GLU A 308 -1.10 7.31 3.94
N ASP A 309 0.01 7.04 4.65
CA ASP A 309 1.28 6.62 4.05
C ASP A 309 1.33 5.13 3.73
N MET A 310 0.54 4.31 4.42
CA MET A 310 0.48 2.87 4.20
C MET A 310 0.01 2.51 2.79
N GLU A 311 -1.02 3.17 2.29
CA GLU A 311 -1.61 2.88 0.97
C GLU A 311 -0.58 2.99 -0.19
N ASP A 312 0.53 3.68 0.07
CA ASP A 312 1.57 3.99 -0.91
C ASP A 312 2.88 3.22 -0.71
N LEU A 313 2.99 2.44 0.37
CA LEU A 313 4.14 1.57 0.59
C LEU A 313 4.18 0.52 -0.53
N PRO A 314 5.36 0.24 -1.13
CA PRO A 314 5.56 -0.97 -1.92
C PRO A 314 5.00 -2.17 -1.16
N ALA A 315 4.42 -3.15 -1.85
CA ALA A 315 3.74 -4.27 -1.18
C ALA A 315 4.64 -4.98 -0.14
N GLU A 316 5.97 -4.98 -0.33
CA GLU A 316 6.93 -5.49 0.65
C GLU A 316 7.01 -4.60 1.91
N GLU A 317 7.19 -3.29 1.75
CA GLU A 317 7.24 -2.36 2.89
C GLU A 317 5.89 -2.30 3.62
N LEU A 318 4.78 -2.40 2.88
CA LEU A 318 3.43 -2.51 3.45
C LEU A 318 3.33 -3.75 4.34
N GLU A 319 3.78 -4.90 3.83
CA GLU A 319 3.73 -6.17 4.56
C GLU A 319 4.63 -6.12 5.82
N GLU A 320 5.84 -5.58 5.72
CA GLU A 320 6.75 -5.39 6.87
C GLU A 320 6.17 -4.45 7.93
N PHE A 321 5.48 -3.39 7.48
CA PHE A 321 4.83 -2.43 8.36
C PHE A 321 3.58 -3.03 9.03
N GLU A 322 2.73 -3.72 8.27
CA GLU A 322 1.60 -4.49 8.79
C GLU A 322 2.05 -5.50 9.84
N GLU A 323 3.15 -6.22 9.60
CA GLU A 323 3.77 -7.11 10.58
C GLU A 323 4.18 -6.35 11.84
N THR A 324 4.90 -5.24 11.70
CA THR A 324 5.35 -4.43 12.83
C THR A 324 4.19 -3.91 13.71
N ILE A 325 3.05 -3.56 13.10
CA ILE A 325 1.86 -3.12 13.83
C ILE A 325 1.15 -4.29 14.51
N LEU A 326 0.92 -5.39 13.77
CA LEU A 326 0.36 -6.63 14.32
C LEU A 326 1.09 -7.08 15.58
N ASP A 327 2.39 -6.82 15.59
CA ASP A 327 3.33 -7.24 16.60
C ASP A 327 3.41 -6.32 17.83
N SER A 328 3.08 -5.04 17.70
CA SER A 328 3.14 -4.04 18.77
C SER A 328 1.78 -3.78 19.44
N ALA A 329 0.69 -4.04 18.72
CA ALA A 329 -0.67 -3.77 19.13
C ALA A 329 -1.24 -4.83 20.09
N THR A 330 -1.30 -4.54 21.39
CA THR A 330 -2.09 -5.27 22.38
C THR A 330 -3.07 -4.35 23.09
N ALA A 331 -4.28 -4.84 23.35
CA ALA A 331 -5.28 -4.15 24.17
C ALA A 331 -5.18 -4.52 25.66
N ALA A 332 -4.32 -5.48 26.03
CA ALA A 332 -4.21 -5.95 27.41
C ALA A 332 -3.59 -4.89 28.33
N LEU A 333 -4.27 -4.60 29.45
CA LEU A 333 -3.85 -3.66 30.49
C LEU A 333 -3.29 -4.35 31.74
N THR A 334 -3.46 -5.66 31.85
CA THR A 334 -2.95 -6.47 32.97
C THR A 334 -2.17 -7.70 32.51
N ILE A 335 -1.28 -8.21 33.37
CA ILE A 335 -0.51 -9.43 33.10
C ILE A 335 -1.45 -10.62 32.91
N GLN A 336 -2.56 -10.62 33.65
CA GLN A 336 -3.58 -11.66 33.53
C GLN A 336 -4.26 -11.62 32.16
N GLU A 337 -4.73 -10.45 31.72
CA GLU A 337 -5.32 -10.28 30.38
C GLU A 337 -4.34 -10.66 29.27
N LEU A 338 -3.05 -10.33 29.42
CA LEU A 338 -2.02 -10.70 28.45
C LEU A 338 -1.80 -12.23 28.40
N ARG A 339 -1.83 -12.91 29.55
CA ARG A 339 -1.75 -14.38 29.63
C ARG A 339 -2.97 -15.05 29.01
N GLU A 340 -4.16 -14.52 29.25
CA GLU A 340 -5.41 -14.99 28.65
C GLU A 340 -5.38 -14.81 27.12
N GLU A 341 -4.91 -13.65 26.63
CA GLU A 341 -4.75 -13.41 25.19
C GLU A 341 -3.76 -14.39 24.55
N ILE A 342 -2.62 -14.68 25.20
CA ILE A 342 -1.64 -15.67 24.70
C ILE A 342 -2.27 -17.07 24.59
N GLU A 343 -3.12 -17.47 25.54
CA GLU A 343 -3.77 -18.77 25.51
C GLU A 343 -4.83 -18.85 24.40
N THR A 344 -5.63 -17.78 24.20
CA THR A 344 -6.54 -17.70 23.05
C THR A 344 -5.78 -17.81 21.73
N LEU A 345 -4.64 -17.12 21.58
CA LEU A 345 -3.80 -17.21 20.38
C LEU A 345 -3.25 -18.62 20.15
N ARG A 346 -2.91 -19.38 21.21
CA ARG A 346 -2.52 -20.81 21.07
C ARG A 346 -3.64 -21.67 20.52
N GLN A 347 -4.87 -21.46 20.97
CA GLN A 347 -6.01 -22.21 20.48
C GLN A 347 -6.28 -21.90 19.01
N LEU A 348 -6.23 -20.62 18.63
CA LEU A 348 -6.37 -20.19 17.24
C LEU A 348 -5.24 -20.74 16.35
N GLU A 349 -4.00 -20.73 16.82
CA GLU A 349 -2.86 -21.34 16.12
C GLU A 349 -3.10 -22.82 15.84
N GLN A 350 -3.59 -23.58 16.82
CA GLN A 350 -3.90 -25.00 16.63
C GLN A 350 -5.02 -25.23 15.62
N GLN A 351 -6.05 -24.38 15.61
CA GLN A 351 -7.11 -24.45 14.60
C GLN A 351 -6.56 -24.13 13.20
N ALA A 352 -5.78 -23.06 13.06
CA ALA A 352 -5.15 -22.68 11.81
C ALA A 352 -4.18 -23.76 11.29
N HIS A 353 -3.42 -24.40 12.18
CA HIS A 353 -2.57 -25.55 11.84
C HIS A 353 -3.39 -26.71 11.26
N LYS A 354 -4.53 -27.05 11.87
CA LYS A 354 -5.41 -28.13 11.39
C LYS A 354 -5.95 -27.85 10.00
N VAL A 355 -6.31 -26.61 9.70
CA VAL A 355 -6.78 -26.21 8.36
C VAL A 355 -5.63 -26.28 7.36
N ARG A 356 -4.48 -25.68 7.68
CA ARG A 356 -3.30 -25.59 6.79
C ARG A 356 -2.79 -26.96 6.34
N TYR A 357 -2.61 -27.88 7.29
CA TYR A 357 -2.03 -29.20 7.03
C TYR A 357 -3.06 -30.30 6.82
N GLY A 358 -4.35 -29.98 6.99
CA GLY A 358 -5.45 -30.91 6.73
C GLY A 358 -5.93 -30.84 5.28
N PRO A 359 -6.72 -31.81 4.83
CA PRO A 359 -7.39 -31.79 3.52
C PRO A 359 -8.62 -30.87 3.55
N HIS A 360 -8.55 -29.75 4.26
CA HIS A 360 -9.70 -28.91 4.57
C HIS A 360 -9.63 -27.51 3.96
N ASP A 361 -8.51 -27.12 3.35
CA ASP A 361 -8.43 -25.89 2.57
C ASP A 361 -9.25 -26.04 1.27
N ARG A 362 -10.48 -25.50 1.29
CA ARG A 362 -11.40 -25.56 0.14
C ARG A 362 -10.96 -24.64 -0.98
N LYS A 363 -10.34 -23.51 -0.65
CA LYS A 363 -9.82 -22.55 -1.61
C LYS A 363 -8.70 -23.18 -2.44
N TRP A 364 -7.76 -23.85 -1.78
CA TRP A 364 -6.71 -24.61 -2.43
C TRP A 364 -7.28 -25.77 -3.25
N GLN A 365 -8.22 -26.56 -2.72
CA GLN A 365 -8.82 -27.67 -3.48
C GLN A 365 -9.50 -27.20 -4.77
N GLN A 366 -10.25 -26.10 -4.71
CA GLN A 366 -10.90 -25.54 -5.89
C GLN A 366 -9.85 -25.04 -6.90
N LEU A 367 -8.81 -24.36 -6.42
CA LEU A 367 -7.71 -23.92 -7.28
C LEU A 367 -6.97 -25.11 -7.92
N ALA A 368 -6.65 -26.15 -7.15
CA ALA A 368 -5.98 -27.35 -7.64
C ALA A 368 -6.80 -28.05 -8.73
N THR A 369 -8.12 -28.17 -8.52
CA THR A 369 -9.05 -28.72 -9.51
C THR A 369 -9.03 -27.90 -10.80
N LEU A 370 -9.08 -26.57 -10.71
CA LEU A 370 -8.99 -25.68 -11.88
C LEU A 370 -7.66 -25.81 -12.61
N LEU A 371 -6.54 -25.93 -11.89
CA LEU A 371 -5.22 -26.04 -12.50
C LEU A 371 -4.98 -27.43 -13.15
N GLN A 372 -5.74 -28.46 -12.75
CA GLN A 372 -5.64 -29.82 -13.29
C GLN A 372 -6.62 -30.08 -14.43
N ASP A 373 -7.88 -29.70 -14.26
CA ASP A 373 -8.98 -30.15 -15.11
C ASP A 373 -9.37 -29.14 -16.19
N ASP A 374 -8.89 -27.88 -16.09
CA ASP A 374 -9.24 -26.87 -17.08
C ASP A 374 -8.40 -27.03 -18.35
N THR A 375 -9.09 -27.28 -19.47
CA THR A 375 -8.52 -27.33 -20.82
C THR A 375 -7.71 -26.08 -21.19
N HIS A 376 -7.97 -24.93 -20.57
CA HIS A 376 -7.21 -23.70 -20.80
C HIS A 376 -5.79 -23.76 -20.22
N MET A 377 -5.49 -24.67 -19.29
CA MET A 377 -4.17 -24.82 -18.67
C MET A 377 -3.16 -25.57 -19.55
N VAL A 378 -3.63 -26.08 -20.69
CA VAL A 378 -2.81 -26.75 -21.71
C VAL A 378 -2.83 -25.89 -22.98
N ASP A 379 -1.71 -25.83 -23.69
CA ASP A 379 -1.65 -25.22 -25.01
C ASP A 379 -2.12 -26.20 -26.12
N SER A 380 -2.14 -25.74 -27.37
CA SER A 380 -2.55 -26.56 -28.52
C SER A 380 -1.63 -27.76 -28.76
N ASP A 381 -0.41 -27.73 -28.23
CA ASP A 381 0.63 -28.74 -28.42
C ASP A 381 0.66 -29.76 -27.26
N GLY A 382 -0.22 -29.61 -26.26
CA GLY A 382 -0.31 -30.50 -25.11
C GLY A 382 0.62 -30.12 -23.95
N HIS A 383 1.33 -28.99 -24.03
CA HIS A 383 2.20 -28.52 -22.94
C HIS A 383 1.42 -27.69 -21.92
N ARG A 384 1.81 -27.81 -20.65
CA ARG A 384 1.26 -26.95 -19.60
C ARG A 384 1.67 -25.50 -19.82
N ARG A 385 0.71 -24.59 -19.65
CA ARG A 385 0.98 -23.15 -19.70
C ARG A 385 1.77 -22.71 -18.46
N LYS A 386 2.59 -21.67 -18.65
CA LYS A 386 3.28 -21.01 -17.53
C LYS A 386 2.26 -20.34 -16.60
N ILE A 387 2.49 -20.48 -15.31
CA ILE A 387 1.65 -19.91 -14.25
C ILE A 387 2.38 -18.71 -13.67
N VAL A 388 1.70 -17.57 -13.59
CA VAL A 388 2.19 -16.40 -12.90
C VAL A 388 1.36 -16.24 -11.62
N ILE A 389 2.03 -16.27 -10.48
CA ILE A 389 1.38 -16.10 -9.16
C ILE A 389 1.80 -14.74 -8.61
N PHE A 390 0.80 -13.94 -8.22
CA PHE A 390 0.98 -12.71 -7.46
C PHE A 390 -0.09 -12.67 -6.36
N THR A 391 0.32 -12.32 -5.15
CA THR A 391 -0.57 -12.19 -4.00
C THR A 391 -0.12 -11.01 -3.16
N GLU A 392 -1.01 -10.46 -2.35
CA GLU A 392 -0.68 -9.36 -1.44
C GLU A 392 0.31 -9.82 -0.36
N HIS A 393 0.09 -10.99 0.24
CA HIS A 393 0.91 -11.51 1.33
C HIS A 393 1.93 -12.55 0.84
N ARG A 394 3.19 -12.44 1.27
CA ARG A 394 4.28 -13.37 0.92
C ARG A 394 4.05 -14.77 1.47
N ASP A 395 3.46 -14.89 2.65
CA ASP A 395 3.11 -16.19 3.22
C ASP A 395 2.12 -16.95 2.31
N THR A 396 1.15 -16.25 1.71
CA THR A 396 0.24 -16.83 0.71
C THR A 396 0.96 -17.23 -0.56
N LEU A 397 1.88 -16.39 -1.05
CA LEU A 397 2.65 -16.67 -2.26
C LEU A 397 3.49 -17.94 -2.12
N ASN A 398 4.21 -18.07 -1.00
CA ASN A 398 5.04 -19.24 -0.72
C ASN A 398 4.19 -20.51 -0.60
N TYR A 399 3.07 -20.44 0.13
CA TYR A 399 2.11 -21.54 0.26
C TYR A 399 1.60 -22.02 -1.10
N LEU A 400 1.17 -21.10 -1.96
CA LEU A 400 0.68 -21.45 -3.30
C LEU A 400 1.79 -22.01 -4.18
N HIS A 401 2.99 -21.42 -4.13
CA HIS A 401 4.13 -21.90 -4.89
C HIS A 401 4.50 -23.34 -4.51
N GLU A 402 4.64 -23.63 -3.21
CA GLU A 402 4.97 -24.97 -2.71
C GLU A 402 3.90 -25.99 -3.11
N ASN A 403 2.63 -25.65 -2.95
CA ASN A 403 1.53 -26.55 -3.28
C ASN A 403 1.40 -26.80 -4.79
N ILE A 404 1.55 -25.78 -5.63
CA ILE A 404 1.49 -25.92 -7.09
C ILE A 404 2.71 -26.67 -7.61
N ALA A 405 3.89 -26.40 -7.06
CA ALA A 405 5.11 -27.14 -7.39
C ALA A 405 4.96 -28.63 -7.03
N THR A 406 4.39 -28.93 -5.87
CA THR A 406 4.09 -30.31 -5.44
C THR A 406 3.05 -30.98 -6.35
N LEU A 407 2.04 -30.22 -6.80
CA LEU A 407 0.96 -30.72 -7.66
C LEU A 407 1.47 -31.13 -9.05
N PHE A 408 2.43 -30.39 -9.61
CA PHE A 408 2.91 -30.59 -10.99
C PHE A 408 4.31 -31.17 -11.11
N GLY A 409 5.08 -31.24 -10.03
CA GLY A 409 6.42 -31.84 -10.00
C GLY A 409 7.47 -31.10 -10.83
N GLN A 410 7.19 -29.85 -11.27
CA GLN A 410 8.09 -29.03 -12.09
C GLN A 410 8.02 -27.56 -11.65
N GLU A 411 9.10 -27.06 -11.04
CA GLU A 411 9.18 -25.65 -10.58
C GLU A 411 9.31 -24.65 -11.74
N ASP A 412 9.89 -25.06 -12.87
CA ASP A 412 10.22 -24.16 -14.00
C ASP A 412 9.01 -23.54 -14.71
N THR A 413 7.80 -24.02 -14.42
CA THR A 413 6.54 -23.50 -15.00
C THR A 413 5.88 -22.41 -14.16
N ILE A 414 6.38 -22.15 -12.95
CA ILE A 414 5.78 -21.24 -11.99
C ILE A 414 6.65 -19.99 -11.83
N VAL A 415 6.13 -18.83 -12.19
CA VAL A 415 6.77 -17.54 -11.97
C VAL A 415 6.07 -16.82 -10.82
N ARG A 416 6.85 -16.46 -9.80
CA ARG A 416 6.40 -15.63 -8.68
C ARG A 416 6.65 -14.16 -8.99
N ILE A 417 5.62 -13.34 -8.84
CA ILE A 417 5.76 -11.88 -8.80
C ILE A 417 5.55 -11.46 -7.35
N GLU A 418 6.65 -11.13 -6.71
CA GLU A 418 6.68 -10.47 -5.41
C GLU A 418 6.71 -8.96 -5.67
N GLY A 419 6.16 -8.14 -4.77
CA GLY A 419 6.20 -6.67 -4.88
C GLY A 419 7.61 -6.06 -4.95
N ARG A 420 8.65 -6.89 -4.83
CA ARG A 420 10.01 -6.56 -5.22
C ARG A 420 10.05 -6.21 -6.70
N MET A 421 10.26 -4.94 -7.00
CA MET A 421 10.93 -4.58 -8.24
C MET A 421 12.32 -5.22 -8.20
N ARG A 422 12.43 -6.48 -8.65
CA ARG A 422 13.73 -7.11 -8.85
C ARG A 422 14.45 -6.27 -9.89
N ARG A 423 15.52 -5.59 -9.44
CA ARG A 423 16.59 -5.15 -10.33
C ARG A 423 16.96 -6.36 -11.18
N ALA A 424 16.87 -6.22 -12.51
CA ALA A 424 17.68 -7.07 -13.36
C ALA A 424 19.12 -6.62 -13.13
N GLU A 425 19.93 -7.48 -12.50
CA GLU A 425 21.39 -7.33 -12.51
C GLU A 425 21.94 -7.47 -13.94
#